data_AF-A0A229R816-F1
#
_entry.id   AF-A0A229R816-F1
#
_cell.length_a   1.000
_cell.length_b   1.000
_cell.length_c   1.000
_cell.angle_alpha   90.00
_cell.angle_beta   90.00
_cell.angle_gamma   90.00
#
_symmetry.space_group_name_H-M   'P 1'
#
loop_
_entity.id
_entity.type
_entity.pdbx_description
1 polymer ?
#
loop_
_entity_poly.entity_id
_entity_poly.type
_entity_poly.pdbx_seq_one_letter_code
_entity_poly.pdbx_strand_id
1 'polypeptide(L)' 'MVVGDPRGPASTMTYPGITVARRQRGYVVDELWLRVGEAEPTIADDEALIAVLRAAWCWSTSAV' A
#
# COMPACT_ATOMS: atom_id res chain seq x y z
N MET A 1 3.78 -41.77 -7.45
CA MET A 1 2.92 -40.79 -6.76
C MET A 1 3.76 -39.57 -6.46
N VAL A 2 3.72 -38.56 -7.32
CA VAL A 2 4.42 -37.29 -7.08
C VAL A 2 3.53 -36.50 -6.13
N VAL A 3 4.01 -36.24 -4.91
CA VAL A 3 3.33 -35.32 -4.00
C VAL A 3 3.53 -33.93 -4.57
N GLY A 4 2.50 -33.38 -5.21
CA GLY A 4 2.50 -31.99 -5.68
C GLY A 4 2.64 -31.04 -4.50
N ASP A 5 3.36 -29.94 -4.69
CA ASP A 5 3.47 -28.88 -3.69
C ASP A 5 2.06 -28.41 -3.28
N PRO A 6 1.69 -28.46 -1.98
CA PRO A 6 0.39 -28.03 -1.50
C PRO A 6 0.10 -26.54 -1.74
N ARG A 7 1.07 -25.75 -2.21
CA ARG A 7 0.91 -24.32 -2.47
C ARG A 7 0.48 -23.95 -3.89
N GLY A 8 0.38 -24.91 -4.82
CA GLY A 8 0.09 -24.60 -6.23
C GLY A 8 1.10 -23.61 -6.84
N PRO A 9 0.94 -23.22 -8.10
CA PRO A 9 1.73 -22.12 -8.65
C PRO A 9 1.40 -20.83 -7.87
N ALA A 10 2.42 -20.17 -7.33
CA ALA A 10 2.28 -18.85 -6.72
C ALA A 10 1.80 -17.88 -7.80
N SER A 11 0.53 -17.49 -7.75
CA SER A 11 0.01 -16.41 -8.59
C SER A 11 0.52 -15.08 -8.06
N THR A 12 1.50 -14.50 -8.74
CA THR A 12 1.94 -13.13 -8.44
C THR A 12 0.82 -12.17 -8.84
N MET A 13 0.12 -11.61 -7.86
CA MET A 13 -0.90 -10.60 -8.10
C MET A 13 -0.22 -9.24 -8.23
N THR A 14 -0.38 -8.61 -9.40
CA THR A 14 0.09 -7.24 -9.64
C THR A 14 -1.00 -6.29 -9.18
N TYR A 15 -0.70 -5.46 -8.18
CA TYR A 15 -1.60 -4.40 -7.74
C TYR A 15 -1.21 -3.11 -8.46
N PRO A 16 -2.17 -2.34 -9.00
CA PRO A 16 -1.87 -1.12 -9.74
C PRO A 16 -1.36 0.01 -8.83
N GLY A 17 -1.49 -0.14 -7.51
CA GLY A 17 -1.07 0.84 -6.54
C GLY A 17 -1.68 0.67 -5.17
N ILE A 18 -1.44 1.67 -4.33
CA ILE A 18 -1.85 1.73 -2.93
C ILE A 18 -2.64 3.02 -2.71
N THR A 19 -3.84 2.91 -2.14
CA THR A 19 -4.58 4.05 -1.61
C THR A 19 -4.27 4.22 -0.13
N VAL A 20 -3.87 5.42 0.28
CA VAL A 20 -3.75 5.83 1.68
C VAL A 20 -4.88 6.81 1.98
N ALA A 21 -5.80 6.44 2.87
CA ALA A 21 -6.98 7.25 3.19
C ALA A 21 -7.02 7.63 4.67
N ARG A 22 -7.25 8.91 4.97
CA ARG A 22 -7.56 9.40 6.33
C ARG A 22 -9.05 9.25 6.57
N ARG A 23 -9.43 8.61 7.68
CA ARG A 23 -10.81 8.55 8.13
C ARG A 23 -11.05 9.36 9.40
N GLN A 24 -12.18 10.07 9.46
CA GLN A 24 -12.69 10.70 10.68
C GLN A 24 -14.17 10.37 10.83
N ARG A 25 -14.57 9.89 12.02
CA ARG A 25 -15.97 9.49 12.32
C ARG A 25 -16.58 8.54 11.29
N GLY A 26 -15.77 7.65 10.71
CA GLY A 26 -16.20 6.67 9.69
C GLY A 26 -16.19 7.17 8.25
N TYR A 27 -15.95 8.46 8.01
CA TYR A 27 -15.89 9.06 6.67
C TYR A 27 -14.44 9.25 6.21
N VAL A 28 -14.17 9.03 4.91
CA VAL A 28 -12.89 9.41 4.30
C VAL A 28 -12.86 10.93 4.17
N VAL A 29 -11.85 11.55 4.77
CA VAL A 29 -11.65 13.01 4.77
C VAL A 29 -10.41 13.45 3.98
N ASP A 30 -9.53 12.51 3.66
CA ASP A 30 -8.36 12.73 2.82
C ASP A 30 -7.99 11.40 2.13
N GLU A 31 -7.48 11.46 0.91
CA GLU A 31 -7.11 10.29 0.12
C GLU A 31 -5.93 10.60 -0.81
N LEU A 32 -4.96 9.69 -0.82
CA LEU A 32 -3.83 9.74 -1.72
C LEU A 32 -3.64 8.40 -2.44
N TRP A 33 -3.44 8.46 -3.75
CA TRP A 33 -3.10 7.30 -4.58
C TRP A 33 -1.61 7.26 -4.87
N LEU A 34 -1.01 6.09 -4.69
CA LEU A 34 0.38 5.79 -5.04
C LEU A 34 0.41 4.69 -6.09
N ARG A 35 1.03 4.97 -7.24
CA ARG A 35 1.23 3.99 -8.31
C ARG A 35 2.41 3.09 -7.97
N VAL A 36 2.16 2.05 -7.19
CA VAL A 36 3.14 1.02 -6.84
C VAL A 36 2.67 -0.27 -7.52
N GLY A 37 3.40 -0.71 -8.56
CA GLY A 37 3.17 -2.02 -9.18
C GLY A 37 2.68 -2.03 -10.63
N GLU A 38 2.61 -0.90 -11.35
CA GLU A 38 2.46 -0.92 -12.81
C GLU A 38 3.75 -1.37 -13.54
N ALA A 39 4.90 -1.25 -12.87
CA ALA A 39 6.22 -1.71 -13.31
C ALA A 39 6.98 -2.35 -12.13
N GLU A 40 8.19 -2.85 -12.38
CA GLU A 40 9.08 -3.33 -11.31
C GLU A 40 9.27 -2.22 -10.26
N PRO A 41 8.96 -2.47 -8.98
CA PRO A 41 9.06 -1.46 -7.93
C PRO A 41 10.47 -0.88 -7.85
N THR A 42 10.55 0.44 -7.74
CA THR A 42 11.83 1.15 -7.62
C THR A 42 12.04 1.69 -6.21
N ILE A 43 13.29 2.02 -5.88
CA ILE A 43 13.63 2.71 -4.62
C ILE A 43 12.87 4.04 -4.51
N ALA A 44 12.61 4.72 -5.63
CA ALA A 44 11.84 5.96 -5.63
C ALA A 44 10.37 5.73 -5.22
N ASP A 45 9.79 4.59 -5.59
CA ASP A 45 8.44 4.20 -5.18
C ASP A 45 8.38 3.89 -3.69
N ASP A 46 9.42 3.22 -3.16
CA ASP A 46 9.55 2.96 -1.72
C ASP A 46 9.65 4.26 -0.92
N GLU A 47 10.51 5.20 -1.34
CA GLU A 47 10.66 6.51 -0.67
C GLU A 47 9.37 7.34 -0.76
N ALA A 48 8.65 7.29 -1.88
CA ALA A 48 7.34 7.92 -2.02
C ALA A 48 6.32 7.32 -1.04
N LEU A 49 6.28 5.99 -0.91
CA LEU A 49 5.42 5.30 0.04
C LEU A 49 5.77 5.66 1.49
N ILE A 50 7.05 5.65 1.85
CA ILE A 50 7.53 6.01 3.19
C ILE A 50 7.13 7.45 3.55
N ALA A 51 7.32 8.41 2.63
CA ALA A 51 6.95 9.80 2.85
C ALA A 51 5.45 9.96 3.12
N VAL A 52 4.61 9.25 2.38
CA VAL A 52 3.16 9.26 2.55
C VAL A 52 2.73 8.63 3.86
N LEU A 53 3.29 7.47 4.21
CA LEU A 53 2.99 6.81 5.49
C LEU A 53 3.41 7.70 6.67
N ARG A 54 4.55 8.38 6.56
CA ARG A 54 5.01 9.34 7.57
C ARG A 54 4.04 10.52 7.71
N ALA A 55 3.62 11.12 6.60
CA ALA A 55 2.63 12.20 6.63
C ALA A 55 1.30 11.73 7.22
N ALA A 56 0.86 10.52 6.86
CA ALA A 56 -0.35 9.91 7.40
C ALA A 56 -0.25 9.62 8.90
N TRP A 57 0.91 9.21 9.41
CA TRP A 57 1.13 9.07 10.85
C TRP A 57 1.06 10.42 11.59
N CYS A 58 1.53 11.51 10.98
CA CYS A 58 1.37 12.85 11.58
C CYS A 58 -0.11 13.29 11.65
N TRP A 59 -1.01 12.69 10.89
CA TRP A 59 -2.44 12.97 11.01
C TRP A 59 -3.04 12.51 12.34
N SER A 60 -2.53 11.42 12.92
CA SER A 60 -3.01 10.91 14.20
C SER A 60 -2.39 11.61 15.41
N THR A 61 -1.17 12.16 15.27
CA THR A 61 -0.53 12.92 16.37
C THR A 61 -1.13 14.31 16.58
N SER A 62 -1.90 14.82 15.62
CA SER A 62 -2.57 16.12 15.71
C SER A 62 -3.99 16.04 16.31
N ALA A 63 -4.26 14.98 17.10
CA ALA A 63 -5.40 14.93 18.00
C ALA A 63 -5.03 15.68 19.30
N VAL A 64 -5.29 16.99 19.30
CA VAL A 64 -5.32 17.85 20.50
C VAL A 64 -6.77 18.03 20.92
#